data_AF-A0A4Q4VUV0-F1
#
_entry.id   AF-A0A4Q4VUV0-F1
#
_cell.length_a   1.000
_cell.length_b   1.000
_cell.length_c   1.000
_cell.angle_alpha   90.00
_cell.angle_beta   90.00
_cell.angle_gamma   90.00
#
_symmetry.space_group_name_H-M   'P 1'
#
loop_
_entity.id
_entity.type
_entity.pdbx_description
1 polymer ?
#
loop_
_entity_poly.entity_id
_entity_poly.type
_entity_poly.pdbx_seq_one_letter_code
_entity_poly.pdbx_strand_id
1 'polypeptide(L)'
;MSSPQAAEASRLIKACYATLRSSRSRTPREYYGALTLADSALALATEGGPDDGLVRQCEILRDFCQNSLRSAYGRSDLYQRDVYERAASGRGAEADDSDADTASSGSAGDAQESPSEVESRAAEPVARTRSVRWV
;
A
#
# COMPACT_ATOMS: atom_id res chain seq x y z
N MET A 1 -3.57 -32.10 -9.63
CA MET A 1 -3.32 -30.74 -10.16
C MET A 1 -3.57 -29.76 -9.04
N SER A 2 -2.70 -28.75 -8.87
CA SER A 2 -2.90 -27.73 -7.83
C SER A 2 -4.14 -26.89 -8.14
N SER A 3 -4.90 -26.49 -7.12
CA SER A 3 -6.04 -25.60 -7.28
C SER A 3 -5.58 -24.23 -7.80
N PRO A 4 -6.41 -23.52 -8.57
CA PRO A 4 -6.07 -22.16 -9.04
C PRO A 4 -5.80 -21.20 -7.86
N GLN A 5 -6.49 -21.40 -6.73
CA GLN A 5 -6.24 -20.66 -5.49
C GLN A 5 -4.84 -20.94 -4.93
N ALA A 6 -4.40 -22.21 -4.88
CA ALA A 6 -3.05 -22.56 -4.43
C ALA A 6 -1.96 -22.00 -5.36
N ALA A 7 -2.23 -21.93 -6.67
CA ALA A 7 -1.32 -21.32 -7.63
C ALA A 7 -1.19 -19.80 -7.42
N GLU A 8 -2.30 -19.09 -7.18
CA GLU A 8 -2.25 -17.65 -6.90
C GLU A 8 -1.65 -17.35 -5.52
N ALA A 9 -1.96 -18.15 -4.49
CA ALA A 9 -1.31 -18.05 -3.18
C ALA A 9 0.21 -18.20 -3.32
N SER A 10 0.68 -19.18 -4.09
CA SER A 10 2.10 -19.37 -4.39
C SER A 10 2.72 -18.17 -5.13
N ARG A 11 1.96 -17.52 -6.02
CA ARG A 11 2.40 -16.30 -6.73
C ARG A 11 2.55 -15.13 -5.77
N LEU A 12 1.59 -14.92 -4.88
CA LEU A 12 1.62 -13.87 -3.87
C LEU A 12 2.74 -14.08 -2.85
N ILE A 13 3.01 -15.32 -2.43
CA ILE A 13 4.17 -15.66 -1.59
C ILE A 13 5.48 -15.23 -2.27
N LYS A 14 5.64 -15.54 -3.57
CA LYS A 14 6.82 -15.11 -4.35
C LYS A 14 6.93 -13.58 -4.42
N ALA A 15 5.81 -12.88 -4.63
CA ALA A 15 5.78 -11.43 -4.63
C ALA A 15 6.13 -10.82 -3.25
N CYS A 16 5.68 -11.45 -2.16
CA CYS A 16 6.04 -11.08 -0.79
C CYS A 16 7.56 -11.17 -0.60
N TYR A 17 8.18 -12.31 -0.94
CA TYR A 17 9.63 -12.48 -0.88
C TYR A 17 10.38 -11.49 -1.77
N ALA A 18 9.89 -11.22 -2.97
CA ALA A 18 10.50 -10.23 -3.87
C ALA A 18 10.50 -8.83 -3.25
N THR A 19 9.38 -8.42 -2.64
CA THR A 19 9.25 -7.16 -1.90
C THR A 19 10.28 -7.08 -0.75
N LEU A 20 10.38 -8.15 0.05
CA LEU A 20 11.30 -8.23 1.18
C LEU A 20 12.79 -8.26 0.76
N ARG A 21 13.09 -8.82 -0.41
CA ARG A 21 14.46 -8.95 -0.94
C ARG A 21 14.94 -7.70 -1.67
N SER A 22 14.03 -7.00 -2.36
CA SER A 22 14.34 -5.79 -3.13
C SER A 22 14.66 -4.59 -2.23
N SER A 23 14.08 -4.56 -1.02
CA SER A 23 14.33 -3.46 -0.09
C SER A 23 15.72 -3.56 0.56
N ARG A 24 16.69 -2.82 0.00
CA ARG A 24 18.03 -2.61 0.59
C ARG A 24 17.99 -1.86 1.92
N SER A 25 16.91 -1.13 2.19
CA SER A 25 16.65 -0.42 3.43
C SER A 25 15.22 -0.71 3.84
N ARG A 26 15.00 -1.82 4.55
CA ARG A 26 13.66 -2.31 4.92
C ARG A 26 12.90 -1.29 5.76
N THR A 27 12.10 -0.47 5.10
CA THR A 27 11.23 0.56 5.67
C THR A 27 9.92 -0.08 6.13
N PRO A 28 9.18 0.60 7.05
CA PRO A 28 7.84 0.18 7.40
C PRO A 28 6.96 -0.07 6.17
N ARG A 29 7.05 0.78 5.13
CA ARG A 29 6.24 0.67 3.91
C ARG A 29 6.37 -0.68 3.22
N GLU A 30 7.60 -1.19 3.07
CA GLU A 30 7.78 -2.47 2.38
C GLU A 30 7.30 -3.64 3.23
N TYR A 31 7.43 -3.57 4.55
CA TYR A 31 6.87 -4.60 5.43
C TYR A 31 5.34 -4.59 5.43
N TYR A 32 4.67 -3.44 5.31
CA TYR A 32 3.21 -3.43 5.09
C TYR A 32 2.83 -4.04 3.75
N GLY A 33 3.51 -3.65 2.67
CA GLY A 33 3.23 -4.23 1.36
C GLY A 33 3.41 -5.75 1.37
N ALA A 34 4.48 -6.24 2.01
CA ALA A 34 4.73 -7.66 2.20
C ALA A 34 3.68 -8.34 3.09
N LEU A 35 3.22 -7.67 4.16
CA LEU A 35 2.17 -8.17 5.04
C LEU A 35 0.84 -8.33 4.31
N THR A 36 0.42 -7.32 3.54
CA THR A 36 -0.81 -7.39 2.74
C THR A 36 -0.77 -8.56 1.75
N LEU A 37 0.36 -8.78 1.08
CA LEU A 37 0.53 -9.93 0.19
C LEU A 37 0.43 -11.27 0.94
N ALA A 38 1.00 -11.35 2.15
CA ALA A 38 0.94 -12.55 2.99
C ALA A 38 -0.49 -12.82 3.50
N ASP A 39 -1.23 -11.79 3.89
CA ASP A 39 -2.63 -11.92 4.33
C ASP A 39 -3.53 -12.37 3.16
N SER A 40 -3.37 -11.78 1.96
CA SER A 40 -4.10 -12.22 0.76
C SER A 40 -3.74 -13.66 0.35
N ALA A 41 -2.46 -14.03 0.44
CA ALA A 41 -2.02 -15.41 0.16
C ALA A 41 -2.58 -16.40 1.18
N LEU A 42 -2.67 -16.02 2.46
CA LEU A 42 -3.25 -16.84 3.51
C LEU A 42 -4.74 -17.10 3.26
N ALA A 43 -5.51 -16.06 2.93
CA ALA A 43 -6.93 -16.20 2.60
C ALA A 43 -7.15 -17.20 1.45
N LEU A 44 -6.41 -17.03 0.34
CA LEU A 44 -6.50 -17.93 -0.80
C LEU A 44 -6.05 -19.36 -0.48
N ALA A 45 -5.02 -19.53 0.35
CA ALA A 45 -4.56 -20.84 0.79
C ALA A 45 -5.60 -21.56 1.66
N THR A 46 -6.33 -20.82 2.51
CA THR A 46 -7.41 -21.39 3.34
C THR A 46 -8.67 -21.74 2.54
N GLU A 47 -8.98 -20.98 1.48
CA GLU A 47 -10.12 -21.23 0.60
C GLU A 47 -9.88 -22.38 -0.39
N GLY A 48 -8.64 -22.57 -0.83
CA GLY A 48 -8.25 -23.57 -1.84
C GLY A 48 -8.19 -25.03 -1.35
N GLY A 49 -8.57 -25.29 -0.10
CA GLY A 49 -8.38 -26.56 0.60
C GLY A 49 -7.08 -26.59 1.42
N PRO A 50 -7.00 -27.42 2.48
CA PRO A 50 -5.91 -27.40 3.45
C PRO A 50 -4.63 -27.99 2.85
N ASP A 51 -3.92 -27.21 2.07
CA ASP A 51 -2.48 -27.40 1.94
C ASP A 51 -1.84 -26.77 3.19
N ASP A 52 -1.74 -27.58 4.24
CA ASP A 52 -1.19 -27.19 5.55
C ASP A 52 0.22 -26.57 5.42
N GLY A 53 0.97 -26.94 4.37
CA GLY A 53 2.29 -26.39 4.08
C GLY A 53 2.22 -24.94 3.60
N LEU A 54 1.33 -24.63 2.65
CA LEU A 54 1.13 -23.28 2.13
C LEU A 54 0.56 -22.35 3.19
N VAL A 55 -0.46 -22.80 3.93
CA VAL A 55 -1.06 -22.04 5.03
C VAL A 55 0.01 -21.68 6.06
N ARG A 56 0.80 -22.66 6.49
CA ARG A 56 1.89 -22.43 7.45
C ARG A 56 2.96 -21.47 6.92
N GLN A 57 3.27 -21.53 5.62
CA GLN A 57 4.22 -20.61 5.01
C GLN A 57 3.70 -19.16 5.02
N CYS A 58 2.41 -18.96 4.73
CA CYS A 58 1.77 -17.65 4.79
C CYS A 58 1.75 -17.10 6.22
N GLU A 59 1.44 -17.93 7.23
CA GLU A 59 1.49 -17.55 8.64
C GLU A 59 2.89 -17.08 9.07
N ILE A 60 3.93 -17.84 8.71
CA ILE A 60 5.32 -17.48 9.02
C ILE A 60 5.69 -16.12 8.39
N LEU A 61 5.27 -15.87 7.14
CA LEU A 61 5.52 -14.60 6.45
C LEU A 61 4.78 -13.44 7.10
N ARG A 62 3.51 -13.66 7.47
CA ARG A 62 2.67 -12.69 8.17
C ARG A 62 3.30 -12.30 9.50
N ASP A 63 3.69 -13.28 10.31
CA ASP A 63 4.35 -13.08 11.60
C ASP A 63 5.69 -12.33 11.44
N PHE A 64 6.49 -12.71 10.45
CA PHE A 64 7.74 -12.03 10.14
C PHE A 64 7.52 -10.55 9.81
N CYS A 65 6.53 -10.24 8.96
CA CYS A 65 6.23 -8.86 8.58
C CYS A 65 5.70 -8.05 9.77
N GLN A 66 4.79 -8.62 10.57
CA GLN A 66 4.26 -7.96 11.78
C GLN A 66 5.35 -7.68 12.82
N ASN A 67 6.23 -8.65 13.10
CA ASN A 67 7.34 -8.46 14.03
C ASN A 67 8.35 -7.43 13.52
N SER A 68 8.60 -7.43 12.22
CA SER A 68 9.47 -6.45 11.59
C SER A 68 8.89 -5.04 11.64
N LEU A 69 7.58 -4.90 11.42
CA LEU A 69 6.85 -3.64 11.57
C LEU A 69 6.92 -3.13 13.01
N ARG A 70 6.61 -3.98 14.00
CA ARG A 70 6.72 -3.62 15.42
C ARG A 70 8.12 -3.12 15.76
N SER A 71 9.15 -3.79 15.26
CA SER A 71 10.55 -3.41 15.46
C SER A 71 10.93 -2.13 14.72
N ALA A 72 10.39 -1.91 13.52
CA ALA A 72 10.61 -0.69 12.75
C ALA A 72 9.93 0.52 13.41
N TYR A 73 8.73 0.35 13.95
CA TYR A 73 8.01 1.40 14.68
C TYR A 73 8.55 1.71 16.06
N GLY A 74 9.13 0.73 16.76
CA GLY A 74 9.93 1.03 17.94
C GLY A 74 11.11 1.98 17.65
N ARG A 75 11.50 2.12 16.37
CA ARG A 75 12.57 2.99 15.88
C ARG A 75 12.09 4.21 15.07
N SER A 76 10.80 4.27 14.71
CA SER A 76 10.22 5.32 13.85
C SER A 76 9.25 6.22 14.63
N ASP A 77 9.05 7.45 14.15
CA ASP A 77 8.08 8.40 14.67
C ASP A 77 6.63 7.86 14.56
N LEU A 78 5.81 8.13 15.58
CA LEU A 78 4.40 7.72 15.70
C LEU A 78 3.56 8.15 14.49
N TYR A 79 3.90 9.26 13.84
CA TYR A 79 3.22 9.73 12.62
C TYR A 79 3.29 8.72 11.47
N GLN A 80 4.47 8.11 11.24
CA GLN A 80 4.61 7.10 10.18
C GLN A 80 3.82 5.83 10.50
N ARG A 81 3.51 5.58 11.78
CA ARG A 81 2.68 4.45 12.18
C ARG A 81 1.26 4.62 11.70
N ASP A 82 0.64 5.74 12.04
CA ASP A 82 -0.75 6.04 11.68
C ASP A 82 -0.95 6.07 10.16
N VAL A 83 -0.03 6.69 9.41
CA VAL A 83 -0.12 6.80 7.95
C VAL A 83 -0.22 5.43 7.27
N TYR A 84 0.60 4.45 7.68
CA TYR A 84 0.59 3.14 7.05
C TYR A 84 -0.52 2.23 7.58
N GLU A 85 -0.86 2.28 8.87
CA GLU A 85 -2.01 1.53 9.41
C GLU A 85 -3.31 1.97 8.71
N ARG A 86 -3.50 3.27 8.50
CA ARG A 86 -4.67 3.81 7.79
C ARG A 86 -4.70 3.42 6.32
N ALA A 87 -3.55 3.44 5.64
CA ALA A 87 -3.45 3.00 4.25
C ALA A 87 -3.73 1.50 4.08
N ALA A 88 -3.32 0.66 5.05
CA ALA A 88 -3.61 -0.76 5.05
C ALA A 88 -5.10 -1.04 5.31
N SER A 89 -5.72 -0.31 6.24
CA SER A 89 -7.14 -0.47 6.57
C SER A 89 -8.07 0.07 5.47
N GLY A 90 -7.62 1.06 4.69
CA GLY A 90 -8.39 1.64 3.59
C GLY A 90 -8.40 0.82 2.30
N ARG A 91 -7.56 -0.22 2.18
CA ARG A 91 -7.39 -0.98 0.93
C ARG A 91 -8.31 -2.21 0.80
N GLY A 92 -9.27 -2.37 1.72
CA GLY A 92 -10.24 -3.46 1.75
C GLY A 92 -11.58 -3.18 1.06
N ALA A 93 -11.69 -2.13 0.23
CA ALA A 93 -12.96 -1.72 -0.39
C ALA A 93 -12.86 -1.44 -1.90
N GLU A 94 -12.07 -2.23 -2.65
CA GLU A 94 -12.10 -2.21 -4.12
C GLU A 94 -12.26 -3.66 -4.60
N ALA A 95 -13.42 -4.25 -4.30
CA ALA A 95 -13.94 -5.40 -5.02
C ALA A 95 -14.90 -4.88 -6.08
N ASP A 96 -14.46 -4.99 -7.34
CA ASP A 96 -15.23 -5.25 -8.56
C ASP A 96 -16.66 -4.66 -8.63
N ASP A 97 -16.87 -3.71 -9.54
CA ASP A 97 -18.00 -3.86 -10.45
C ASP A 97 -17.57 -3.48 -11.86
N SER A 98 -17.65 -4.48 -12.74
CA SER A 98 -17.28 -4.43 -14.13
C SER A 98 -18.37 -3.70 -14.94
N ASP A 99 -17.89 -2.76 -15.74
CA ASP A 99 -18.46 -2.17 -16.97
C ASP A 99 -19.74 -2.81 -17.55
N ALA A 100 -20.80 -1.99 -17.67
CA ALA A 100 -21.87 -2.19 -18.67
C ALA A 100 -22.48 -0.83 -19.09
N ASP A 101 -22.03 -0.42 -20.27
CA ASP A 101 -22.45 0.66 -21.16
C ASP A 101 -24.00 0.88 -21.28
N THR A 102 -24.45 2.13 -21.18
CA THR A 102 -25.20 2.89 -22.22
C THR A 102 -26.21 3.95 -21.71
N ALA A 103 -26.22 5.07 -22.44
CA ALA A 103 -27.31 6.02 -22.71
C ALA A 103 -27.49 7.29 -21.83
N SER A 104 -26.87 8.35 -22.35
CA SER A 104 -27.30 9.77 -22.39
C SER A 104 -28.79 10.05 -22.18
N SER A 105 -29.11 11.13 -21.44
CA SER A 105 -29.99 12.24 -21.86
C SER A 105 -30.12 13.34 -20.78
N GLY A 106 -29.73 14.58 -21.12
CA GLY A 106 -30.61 15.75 -20.93
C GLY A 106 -30.59 16.57 -19.62
N SER A 107 -29.82 17.67 -19.65
CA SER A 107 -30.27 19.07 -19.51
C SER A 107 -30.67 19.73 -18.16
N ALA A 108 -30.05 20.91 -17.96
CA ALA A 108 -30.60 22.22 -17.58
C ALA A 108 -30.54 22.74 -16.11
N GLY A 109 -29.91 23.94 -16.00
CA GLY A 109 -30.21 25.04 -15.04
C GLY A 109 -29.68 24.82 -13.62
N ASP A 110 -29.14 25.80 -12.88
CA ASP A 110 -29.14 27.25 -13.02
C ASP A 110 -28.01 27.85 -12.14
N ALA A 111 -27.80 29.15 -12.34
CA ALA A 111 -26.66 29.95 -11.90
C ALA A 111 -26.62 30.39 -10.41
N GLN A 112 -25.62 31.24 -10.13
CA GLN A 112 -25.32 32.06 -8.92
C GLN A 112 -24.36 31.40 -7.91
N GLU A 113 -23.36 32.06 -7.31
CA GLU A 113 -22.74 33.40 -7.41
C GLU A 113 -21.47 33.32 -6.51
N SER A 114 -20.35 33.91 -6.94
CA SER A 114 -19.10 34.11 -6.16
C SER A 114 -19.36 35.06 -4.95
N PRO A 115 -18.46 35.30 -3.96
CA PRO A 115 -16.99 35.20 -4.03
C PRO A 115 -16.25 34.78 -2.73
N SER A 116 -14.94 34.60 -2.80
CA SER A 116 -14.00 35.23 -1.85
C SER A 116 -12.55 35.03 -2.27
N GLU A 117 -11.82 36.14 -2.28
CA GLU A 117 -10.40 36.30 -2.54
C GLU A 117 -9.54 35.42 -1.60
N VAL A 118 -8.57 34.70 -2.17
CA VAL A 118 -7.30 34.47 -1.48
C VAL A 118 -6.16 34.72 -2.46
N GLU A 119 -5.57 35.90 -2.28
CA GLU A 119 -4.31 36.39 -2.80
C GLU A 119 -3.19 35.33 -2.63
N SER A 120 -2.79 34.71 -3.75
CA SER A 120 -1.61 33.82 -3.77
C SER A 120 -0.35 34.66 -3.82
N ARG A 121 0.18 34.99 -2.65
CA ARG A 121 1.46 35.69 -2.48
C ARG A 121 2.61 34.80 -2.94
N ALA A 122 3.39 35.30 -3.89
CA ALA A 122 4.60 34.66 -4.40
C ALA A 122 5.63 34.40 -3.28
N ALA A 123 6.13 33.17 -3.20
CA ALA A 123 7.29 32.83 -2.41
C ALA A 123 8.52 32.75 -3.34
N GLU A 124 9.39 33.75 -3.28
CA GLU A 124 10.72 33.68 -3.88
C GLU A 124 11.59 32.65 -3.15
N PRO A 125 12.28 31.73 -3.85
CA PRO A 125 13.29 30.90 -3.22
C PRO A 125 14.61 31.67 -3.09
N VAL A 126 14.91 32.12 -1.87
CA VAL A 126 16.28 32.56 -1.51
C VAL A 126 17.08 31.35 -1.05
N ALA A 127 18.07 30.93 -1.85
CA ALA A 127 19.14 30.05 -1.39
C ALA A 127 20.51 30.56 -1.86
N ARG A 128 21.21 31.18 -0.91
CA ARG A 128 22.59 31.67 -0.99
C ARG A 128 23.55 30.59 -1.47
N THR A 129 24.27 30.84 -2.56
CA THR A 129 25.47 30.08 -2.92
C THR A 129 26.63 30.52 -2.03
N ARG A 130 27.19 29.59 -1.26
CA ARG A 130 28.42 29.80 -0.47
C ARG A 130 29.54 29.04 -1.19
N SER A 131 30.42 29.79 -1.85
CA SER A 131 31.60 29.25 -2.53
C SER A 131 32.62 28.77 -1.51
N VAL A 132 33.14 27.56 -1.70
CA VAL A 132 34.27 27.02 -0.93
C VAL A 132 35.47 26.96 -1.86
N ARG A 133 36.51 27.73 -1.53
CA ARG A 133 37.82 27.73 -2.17
C ARG A 133 38.63 26.58 -1.58
N TRP A 134 39.05 25.63 -2.41
CA TRP A 134 40.04 24.62 -2.01
C TRP A 134 41.45 25.23 -2.11
N VAL A 135 42.26 24.98 -1.08
CA VAL A 135 43.67 25.38 -0.94
C VAL A 135 44.55 24.38 -1.68
#